data_AF-U5CW62-F1
#
_entry.id   AF-U5CW62-F1
#
_cell.length_a   1.000
_cell.length_b   1.000
_cell.length_c   1.000
_cell.angle_alpha   90.00
_cell.angle_beta   90.00
_cell.angle_gamma   90.00
#
_symmetry.space_group_name_H-M   'P 1'
#
loop_
_entity.id
_entity.type
_entity.pdbx_description
1 polymer ?
#
loop_
_entity_poly.entity_id
_entity_poly.type
_entity_poly.pdbx_seq_one_letter_code
_entity_poly.pdbx_strand_id
1 'polypeptide(L)'
;MTLKGMVKGTRNMLGRYVGKWFYGKGIPFDAANSPYFLPMFNAIQKAEPGVKPPTTYELNGPILDEEVEEVRKWIEEYKQSWPRTGITLMSDG
;
A
#
# COMPACT_ATOMS: atom_id res chain seq x y z
N MET A 1 31.94 -12.34 -10.75
CA MET A 1 30.74 -11.50 -10.54
C MET A 1 30.51 -11.39 -9.04
N THR A 2 30.50 -10.19 -8.45
CA THR A 2 30.47 -10.00 -6.98
C THR A 2 29.05 -9.83 -6.45
N LEU A 3 28.79 -10.26 -5.21
CA LEU A 3 27.50 -10.15 -4.53
C LEU A 3 26.95 -8.70 -4.54
N LYS A 4 27.82 -7.71 -4.32
CA LYS A 4 27.47 -6.28 -4.42
C LYS A 4 27.00 -5.90 -5.83
N GLY A 5 27.61 -6.46 -6.87
CA GLY A 5 27.20 -6.25 -8.27
C GLY A 5 25.83 -6.85 -8.57
N MET A 6 25.54 -8.04 -8.03
CA MET A 6 24.23 -8.70 -8.16
C MET A 6 23.11 -7.89 -7.49
N VAL A 7 23.31 -7.45 -6.25
CA VAL A 7 22.31 -6.63 -5.51
C VAL A 7 22.03 -5.30 -6.22
N LYS A 8 23.07 -4.66 -6.78
CA LYS A 8 22.91 -3.43 -7.57
C LYS A 8 22.13 -3.68 -8.86
N GLY A 9 22.41 -4.79 -9.57
CA GLY A 9 21.69 -5.18 -10.77
C GLY A 9 20.19 -5.45 -10.52
N THR A 10 19.86 -6.20 -9.46
CA THR A 10 18.48 -6.49 -9.09
C THR A 10 17.71 -5.25 -8.67
N ARG A 11 18.33 -4.36 -7.87
CA ARG A 11 17.73 -3.06 -7.49
C ARG A 11 17.40 -2.21 -8.71
N ASN A 12 18.29 -2.18 -9.70
CA ASN A 12 18.10 -1.43 -10.94
C ASN A 12 16.94 -2.00 -11.79
N MET A 13 16.77 -3.33 -11.82
CA MET A 13 15.66 -3.96 -12.54
C MET A 13 14.31 -3.72 -11.87
N LEU A 14 14.23 -3.85 -10.54
CA LEU A 14 13.01 -3.56 -9.79
C LEU A 14 12.56 -2.11 -10.00
N GLY A 15 13.48 -1.15 -9.81
CA GLY A 15 13.20 0.26 -10.03
C GLY A 15 12.69 0.56 -11.45
N ARG A 16 13.19 -0.15 -12.47
CA ARG A 16 12.72 0.01 -13.85
C ARG A 16 11.27 -0.48 -14.04
N TYR A 17 10.89 -1.59 -13.43
CA TYR A 17 9.50 -2.08 -13.50
C TYR A 17 8.53 -1.18 -12.75
N VAL A 18 8.94 -0.72 -11.56
CA VAL A 18 8.17 0.26 -10.78
C VAL A 18 7.98 1.55 -11.57
N GLY A 19 9.06 2.09 -12.15
CA GLY A 19 8.98 3.28 -13.01
C GLY A 19 8.02 3.08 -14.18
N LYS A 20 8.12 1.97 -14.91
CA LYS A 20 7.18 1.64 -16.00
C LYS A 20 5.72 1.60 -15.55
N TRP A 21 5.44 1.09 -14.35
CA TRP A 21 4.09 1.09 -13.79
C TRP A 21 3.58 2.52 -13.54
N PHE A 22 4.38 3.36 -12.90
CA PHE A 22 4.03 4.78 -12.67
C PHE A 22 3.76 5.52 -13.98
N TYR A 23 4.66 5.40 -14.96
CA TYR A 23 4.52 6.08 -16.24
C TYR A 23 3.32 5.56 -17.03
N GLY A 24 3.14 4.24 -17.09
CA GLY A 24 2.07 3.60 -17.86
C GLY A 24 0.67 3.84 -17.29
N LYS A 25 0.55 4.16 -16.00
CA LYS A 25 -0.72 4.46 -15.33
C LYS A 25 -0.91 5.93 -14.98
N GLY A 26 0.06 6.79 -15.28
CA GLY A 26 0.00 8.21 -14.94
C GLY A 26 -0.05 8.47 -13.43
N ILE A 27 0.57 7.58 -12.63
CA ILE A 27 0.57 7.72 -11.16
C ILE A 27 1.51 8.88 -10.78
N PRO A 28 1.06 9.86 -9.99
CA PRO A 28 1.93 10.92 -9.47
C PRO A 28 3.11 10.33 -8.68
N PHE A 29 4.32 10.86 -8.87
CA PHE A 29 5.50 10.33 -8.19
C PHE A 29 5.45 10.46 -6.67
N ASP A 30 4.67 11.41 -6.15
CA ASP A 30 4.43 11.55 -4.71
C ASP A 30 3.75 10.31 -4.09
N ALA A 31 3.10 9.46 -4.89
CA ALA A 31 2.57 8.18 -4.40
C ALA A 31 3.67 7.25 -3.84
N ALA A 32 4.94 7.44 -4.24
CA ALA A 32 6.07 6.71 -3.65
C ALA A 32 6.40 7.15 -2.21
N ASN A 33 5.96 8.34 -1.79
CA ASN A 33 6.08 8.86 -0.42
C ASN A 33 4.94 8.40 0.48
N SER A 34 3.94 7.71 -0.06
CA SER A 34 2.83 7.15 0.71
C SER A 34 3.35 6.22 1.81
N PRO A 35 2.77 6.26 3.03
CA PRO A 35 3.13 5.33 4.10
C PRO A 35 2.90 3.86 3.72
N TYR A 36 2.08 3.58 2.71
CA TYR A 36 1.78 2.23 2.23
C TYR A 36 2.79 1.69 1.19
N PHE A 37 3.60 2.56 0.58
CA PHE A 37 4.49 2.17 -0.51
C PHE A 37 5.58 1.20 -0.07
N LEU A 38 6.31 1.51 1.01
CA LEU A 38 7.35 0.63 1.55
C LEU A 38 6.79 -0.68 2.12
N PRO A 39 5.69 -0.68 2.92
CA PRO A 39 5.02 -1.91 3.34
C PRO A 39 4.64 -2.84 2.18
N MET A 40 4.12 -2.30 1.07
CA MET A 40 3.80 -3.10 -0.12
C MET A 40 5.02 -3.86 -0.65
N PHE A 41 6.18 -3.20 -0.80
CA PHE A 41 7.41 -3.89 -1.24
C PHE A 41 7.93 -4.90 -0.23
N ASN A 42 7.77 -4.64 1.07
CA ASN A 42 8.17 -5.58 2.10
C ASN A 42 7.30 -6.84 2.06
N ALA A 43 6.00 -6.70 1.81
CA ALA A 43 5.10 -7.84 1.60
C ALA A 43 5.49 -8.64 0.36
N ILE A 44 5.75 -7.97 -0.77
CA ILE A 44 6.21 -8.64 -2.01
C ILE A 44 7.52 -9.40 -1.80
N GLN A 45 8.48 -8.84 -1.05
CA GLN A 45 9.76 -9.51 -0.75
C GLN A 45 9.61 -10.73 0.16
N LYS A 46 8.60 -10.74 1.04
CA LYS A 46 8.29 -11.86 1.94
C LYS A 46 7.43 -12.93 1.27
N ALA A 47 6.73 -12.59 0.19
CA ALA A 47 5.86 -13.52 -0.52
C ALA A 47 6.67 -14.69 -1.13
N GLU A 48 6.09 -15.89 -1.07
CA GLU A 48 6.70 -17.07 -1.67
C GLU A 48 6.71 -16.98 -3.20
N PRO A 49 7.70 -17.62 -3.86
CA PRO A 49 7.69 -17.74 -5.31
C PRO A 49 6.38 -18.36 -5.81
N GLY A 50 5.72 -17.68 -6.76
CA GLY A 50 4.45 -18.15 -7.34
C GLY A 50 3.21 -17.45 -6.80
N VAL A 51 3.33 -16.65 -5.74
CA VAL A 51 2.25 -15.73 -5.33
C VAL A 51 1.97 -14.76 -6.48
N LYS A 52 0.72 -14.76 -6.96
CA LYS A 52 0.28 -13.87 -8.02
C LYS A 52 -0.10 -12.50 -7.45
N PRO A 53 0.11 -11.41 -8.21
CA PRO A 53 -0.48 -10.14 -7.84
C PRO A 53 -2.02 -10.24 -7.82
N PRO A 54 -2.70 -9.44 -6.98
CA PRO A 54 -4.15 -9.45 -6.92
C PRO A 54 -4.77 -9.02 -8.26
N THR A 55 -5.91 -9.61 -8.58
CA THR A 55 -6.69 -9.27 -9.76
C THR A 55 -7.50 -7.99 -9.53
N THR A 56 -8.02 -7.39 -10.61
CA THR A 56 -8.92 -6.23 -10.50
C THR A 56 -10.16 -6.54 -9.68
N TYR A 57 -10.71 -7.76 -9.81
CA TYR A 57 -11.86 -8.21 -9.01
C TYR A 57 -11.53 -8.30 -7.52
N GLU A 58 -10.36 -8.85 -7.18
CA GLU A 58 -9.96 -8.94 -5.77
C GLU A 58 -9.72 -7.56 -5.16
N LEU A 59 -9.07 -6.66 -5.90
CA LEU A 59 -8.80 -5.28 -5.47
C LEU A 59 -10.06 -4.43 -5.28
N ASN A 60 -11.10 -4.64 -6.09
CA ASN A 60 -12.34 -3.85 -6.03
C ASN A 60 -13.48 -4.53 -5.28
N GLY A 61 -13.28 -5.76 -4.82
CA GLY A 61 -14.24 -6.52 -4.03
C GLY A 61 -13.65 -6.89 -2.67
N PRO A 62 -13.24 -8.16 -2.46
CA PRO A 62 -12.91 -8.67 -1.14
C PRO A 62 -11.81 -7.89 -0.41
N ILE A 63 -10.75 -7.44 -1.10
CA ILE A 63 -9.67 -6.67 -0.44
C ILE A 63 -10.20 -5.29 0.00
N LEU A 64 -11.01 -4.64 -0.83
CA LEU A 64 -11.60 -3.35 -0.47
C LEU A 64 -12.58 -3.50 0.70
N ASP A 65 -13.37 -4.58 0.72
CA ASP A 65 -14.30 -4.88 1.81
C ASP A 65 -13.54 -5.08 3.13
N GLU A 66 -12.40 -5.79 3.11
CA GLU A 66 -11.53 -5.96 4.27
C GLU A 66 -11.00 -4.62 4.81
N GLU A 67 -10.47 -3.76 3.93
CA GLU A 67 -9.98 -2.42 4.33
C GLU A 67 -11.09 -1.54 4.91
N VAL A 68 -12.31 -1.62 4.35
CA VAL A 68 -13.48 -0.89 4.90
C VAL A 68 -13.80 -1.37 6.32
N GLU A 69 -13.77 -2.68 6.56
CA GLU A 69 -14.01 -3.23 7.89
C GLU A 69 -12.90 -2.88 8.89
N GLU A 70 -11.63 -2.83 8.46
CA GLU A 70 -10.53 -2.35 9.31
C GLU A 70 -10.71 -0.88 9.71
N VAL A 71 -11.05 -0.01 8.75
CA VAL A 71 -11.31 1.41 9.03
C VAL A 71 -12.52 1.57 9.96
N ARG A 72 -13.58 0.78 9.78
CA ARG A 72 -14.74 0.79 10.68
C ARG A 72 -14.37 0.42 12.11
N LYS A 73 -13.57 -0.62 12.31
CA LYS A 73 -13.08 -1.03 13.63
C LYS A 73 -12.27 0.10 14.28
N TRP A 74 -11.35 0.70 13.52
CA TRP A 74 -10.54 1.83 14.00
C TRP A 74 -11.42 3.03 14.40
N ILE A 75 -12.44 3.34 13.61
CA ILE A 75 -13.42 4.39 13.96
C ILE A 75 -14.11 4.05 15.27
N GLU A 76 -14.61 2.83 15.46
CA GLU A 76 -15.31 2.44 16.70
C GLU A 76 -14.41 2.47 17.93
N GLU A 77 -13.15 2.06 17.80
CA GLU A 77 -12.16 2.22 18.87
C GLU A 77 -11.97 3.70 19.21
N TYR A 78 -11.86 4.56 18.19
CA TYR A 78 -11.75 5.99 18.40
C TYR A 78 -13.01 6.57 19.08
N LYS A 79 -14.22 6.07 18.75
CA LYS A 79 -15.48 6.50 19.38
C LYS A 79 -15.51 6.31 20.90
N GLN A 80 -14.80 5.31 21.41
CA GLN A 80 -14.74 5.04 22.84
C GLN A 80 -14.07 6.18 23.63
N SER A 81 -13.23 7.00 22.98
CA SER A 81 -12.58 8.16 23.61
C SER A 81 -13.49 9.39 23.74
N TRP A 82 -14.55 9.47 22.93
CA TRP A 82 -15.38 10.66 22.75
C TRP A 82 -16.01 11.21 24.04
N PRO A 83 -16.52 10.38 24.97
CA PRO A 83 -17.11 10.91 26.21
C PRO A 83 -16.12 11.68 27.08
N ARG A 84 -14.81 11.46 26.89
CA ARG A 84 -13.75 12.09 27.70
C ARG A 84 -13.13 13.31 27.03
N THR A 85 -12.99 13.28 25.71
CA THR A 85 -12.29 14.34 24.97
C THR A 85 -13.23 15.35 24.32
N GLY A 86 -14.51 15.00 24.12
CA GLY A 86 -15.39 15.71 23.19
C GLY A 86 -14.89 15.55 21.75
N ILE A 87 -15.75 15.79 20.75
CA ILE A 87 -15.33 15.78 19.34
C ILE A 87 -15.98 16.94 18.59
N THR A 88 -15.29 17.40 17.55
CA THR A 88 -15.87 18.23 16.48
C THR A 88 -15.68 17.49 15.16
N LEU A 89 -16.77 17.18 14.47
CA LEU A 89 -16.74 16.59 13.14
C LEU A 89 -16.81 17.72 12.12
N MET A 90 -15.77 17.87 11.30
CA MET A 90 -15.77 18.80 10.17
C MET A 90 -15.95 18.02 8.88
N SER A 91 -16.85 18.51 8.02
CA SER A 91 -17.05 18.00 6.67
C SER A 91 -16.60 19.08 5.69
N ASP A 92 -15.86 18.69 4.66
CA ASP A 92 -15.27 19.57 3.66
C ASP A 92 -16.21 19.91 2.48
N GLY A 93 -17.34 19.21 2.34
CA GLY A 93 -18.40 19.53 1.38
C GLY A 93 -18.10 19.15 -0.06
#